data_AF-A0A1C9C7I9-F1
#
_entry.id   AF-A0A1C9C7I9-F1
#
_cell.length_a   1.000
_cell.length_b   1.000
_cell.length_c   1.000
_cell.angle_alpha   90.00
_cell.angle_beta   90.00
_cell.angle_gamma   90.00
#
_symmetry.space_group_name_H-M   'P 1'
#
loop_
_entity.id
_entity.type
_entity.pdbx_description
1 polymer ?
#
loop_
_entity_poly.entity_id
_entity_poly.type
_entity_poly.pdbx_seq_one_letter_code
_entity_poly.pdbx_strand_id
1 'polypeptide(L)' 'MCICINCIHVCNCNTYALIQRQHGRYAENILQDFIPVNTLIKISISSLINVSMFDWDLQECSSFTEKPGNWLIN' A
#
# COMPACT_ATOMS: atom_id res chain seq x y z
N MET A 1 -2.34 -2.76 -8.76
CA MET A 1 -1.45 -1.58 -8.64
C MET A 1 -2.17 -0.65 -7.70
N CYS A 2 -1.60 -0.48 -6.51
CA CYS A 2 -2.30 0.05 -5.35
C CYS A 2 -2.67 1.53 -5.53
N ILE A 3 -3.88 1.94 -5.14
CA ILE A 3 -4.31 3.35 -5.24
C ILE A 3 -3.41 4.29 -4.44
N CYS A 4 -2.72 3.77 -3.42
CA CYS A 4 -1.84 4.53 -2.53
C CYS A 4 -0.75 5.33 -3.25
N ILE A 5 -0.25 4.87 -4.41
CA ILE A 5 0.82 5.57 -5.14
C ILE A 5 0.41 6.98 -5.58
N ASN A 6 -0.90 7.20 -5.73
CA ASN A 6 -1.47 8.48 -6.13
C ASN A 6 -2.00 9.27 -4.94
N CYS A 7 -1.68 8.88 -3.71
CA CYS A 7 -2.18 9.55 -2.51
C CYS A 7 -1.16 10.53 -1.93
N ILE A 8 -1.61 11.67 -1.40
CA ILE A 8 -0.76 12.59 -0.62
C ILE A 8 -0.11 11.93 0.60
N HIS A 9 -0.75 10.89 1.15
CA HIS A 9 -0.27 10.14 2.31
C HIS A 9 0.63 8.95 1.93
N VAL A 10 1.05 8.81 0.67
CA VAL A 10 1.85 7.66 0.20
C VAL A 10 3.13 7.45 1.02
N CYS A 11 3.76 8.51 1.51
CA CYS A 11 5.00 8.42 2.27
C CYS A 11 4.79 8.05 3.75
N ASN A 12 3.63 8.34 4.36
CA ASN A 12 3.42 8.21 5.80
C ASN A 12 2.20 7.35 6.21
N CYS A 13 1.57 6.66 5.25
CA CYS A 13 0.42 5.80 5.49
C CYS A 13 0.81 4.42 6.02
N ASN A 14 0.30 4.07 7.20
CA ASN A 14 0.48 2.75 7.82
C ASN A 14 0.02 1.59 6.93
N THR A 15 -1.15 1.73 6.30
CA THR A 15 -1.72 0.67 5.44
C THR A 15 -0.88 0.45 4.20
N TYR A 16 -0.37 1.52 3.58
CA TYR A 16 0.52 1.39 2.43
C TYR A 16 1.84 0.72 2.81
N ALA A 17 2.41 1.11 3.95
CA ALA A 17 3.61 0.48 4.46
C ALA A 17 3.42 -1.01 4.79
N LEU A 18 2.26 -1.39 5.34
CA LEU A 18 1.89 -2.78 5.54
C LEU A 18 1.89 -3.56 4.21
N ILE A 19 1.26 -3.02 3.17
CA ILE A 19 1.22 -3.64 1.83
C ILE A 19 2.64 -3.77 1.25
N GLN A 20 3.46 -2.74 1.37
CA GLN A 20 4.86 -2.77 0.90
C GLN A 20 5.66 -3.88 1.60
N ARG A 21 5.47 -4.08 2.91
CA ARG A 21 6.11 -5.19 3.66
C ARG A 21 5.68 -6.55 3.13
N GLN A 22 4.41 -6.74 2.77
CA GLN A 22 3.93 -8.00 2.16
C GLN A 22 4.57 -8.27 0.80
N HIS A 23 4.91 -7.22 0.06
CA HIS A 23 5.66 -7.29 -1.20
C HIS A 23 7.19 -7.40 -1.02
N GLY A 24 7.68 -7.58 0.20
CA GLY A 24 9.11 -7.65 0.50
C GLY A 24 9.87 -6.34 0.28
N ARG A 25 9.16 -5.21 0.13
CA ARG A 25 9.76 -3.88 0.01
C ARG A 25 9.92 -3.26 1.38
N TYR A 26 11.08 -2.67 1.64
CA TYR A 26 11.28 -1.87 2.84
C TYR A 26 10.48 -0.57 2.73
N ALA A 27 9.67 -0.27 3.74
CA ALA A 27 9.11 1.06 3.89
C ALA A 27 10.25 1.97 4.40
N GLU A 28 10.77 2.84 3.53
CA GLU A 28 11.89 3.72 3.87
C GLU A 28 11.52 4.78 4.93
N ASN A 29 10.22 5.03 5.16
CA ASN A 29 9.76 5.99 6.15
C ASN A 29 9.51 5.35 7.53
N ILE A 30 10.20 5.92 8.52
CA ILE A 30 10.18 5.54 9.94
C ILE A 30 8.92 6.09 10.64
N LEU A 31 8.37 7.22 10.19
CA LEU A 31 7.17 7.84 10.76
C LEU A 31 5.94 7.52 9.91
N GLN A 32 5.22 6.47 10.31
CA GLN A 32 3.94 6.09 9.73
C GLN A 32 2.82 6.57 10.65
N ASP A 33 2.63 7.89 10.70
CA ASP A 33 1.69 8.49 11.65
C ASP A 33 0.25 8.54 11.12
N PHE A 34 0.07 8.24 9.82
CA PHE A 34 -1.24 8.29 9.19
C PHE A 34 -1.91 6.91 9.16
N ILE A 35 -3.07 6.82 9.82
CA ILE A 35 -3.94 5.64 9.81
C ILE A 35 -5.17 5.98 8.96
N PRO A 36 -5.32 5.43 7.74
CA PRO A 36 -6.50 5.67 6.92
C PRO A 36 -7.74 4.98 7.50
N VAL A 37 -8.92 5.52 7.19
CA VAL A 37 -10.21 4.96 7.57
C VAL A 37 -10.90 4.28 6.38
N ASN A 38 -11.70 3.26 6.68
CA ASN A 38 -12.52 2.50 5.72
C ASN A 38 -11.72 2.07 4.48
N THR A 39 -10.85 1.08 4.69
CA THR A 39 -9.97 0.53 3.66
C THR A 39 -10.51 -0.82 3.15
N LEU A 40 -10.39 -1.05 1.84
CA LEU A 40 -10.65 -2.34 1.22
C LEU A 40 -9.37 -2.85 0.58
N ILE A 41 -8.80 -3.90 1.17
CA ILE A 41 -7.60 -4.57 0.67
C ILE A 41 -8.03 -5.84 -0.06
N LYS A 42 -7.64 -5.95 -1.33
CA LYS A 42 -7.77 -7.17 -2.11
C LYS A 42 -6.47 -7.97 -1.99
N ILE A 43 -6.60 -9.26 -1.69
CA ILE A 43 -5.51 -10.21 -1.69
C ILE A 43 -5.79 -11.24 -2.78
N SER A 44 -4.98 -11.25 -3.82
CA SER A 44 -5.06 -12.27 -4.87
C SER A 44 -4.05 -13.37 -4.57
N ILE A 45 -4.52 -14.62 -4.53
CA ILE A 45 -3.69 -15.79 -4.24
C ILE A 45 -3.51 -16.58 -5.54
N SER A 46 -2.27 -16.81 -5.92
CA SER A 46 -1.94 -17.76 -6.99
C SER A 46 -1.04 -18.85 -6.45
N SER A 47 -1.44 -20.10 -6.67
CA SER A 47 -0.68 -21.27 -6.22
C SER A 47 -0.14 -22.02 -7.42
N LEU A 48 1.18 -22.20 -7.43
CA LEU A 48 1.90 -23.14 -8.29
C LEU A 48 2.37 -24.30 -7.42
N ILE A 49 2.80 -25.41 -8.04
CA ILE A 49 3.29 -26.58 -7.30
C ILE A 49 4.41 -26.13 -6.35
N ASN A 50 4.17 -26.27 -5.05
CA ASN A 50 5.03 -25.91 -3.91
C ASN A 50 5.27 -24.40 -3.64
N VAL A 51 4.62 -23.47 -4.35
CA VAL A 51 4.77 -22.02 -4.11
C VAL A 51 3.41 -21.33 -4.15
N SER A 52 3.11 -20.54 -3.12
CA SER A 52 1.97 -19.61 -3.12
C SER A 52 2.49 -18.18 -3.25
N MET A 53 1.94 -17.43 -4.19
CA MET A 53 2.20 -16.00 -4.36
C MET A 53 0.96 -15.22 -3.92
N PHE A 54 1.21 -14.10 -3.24
CA PHE A 54 0.18 -13.21 -2.73
C PHE A 54 0.38 -11.83 -3.32
N ASP A 55 -0.64 -11.29 -3.98
CA ASP A 55 -0.67 -9.91 -4.45
C ASP A 55 -1.61 -9.09 -3.59
N TRP A 56 -1.06 -8.08 -2.91
CA TRP A 56 -1.77 -7.19 -1.99
C TRP A 56 -2.02 -5.83 -2.65
N ASP A 57 -3.29 -5.44 -2.74
CA ASP A 57 -3.73 -4.22 -3.41
C ASP A 57 -4.75 -3.47 -2.55
N LEU A 58 -4.49 -2.21 -2.18
CA LEU A 58 -5.54 -1.35 -1.61
C LEU A 58 -6.40 -0.84 -2.75
N GLN A 59 -7.66 -1.26 -2.80
CA GLN A 59 -8.60 -0.89 -3.86
C GLN A 59 -9.43 0.33 -3.48
N GLU A 60 -9.83 0.44 -2.20
CA GLU A 60 -10.66 1.54 -1.71
C GLU A 60 -10.12 2.05 -0.37
N CYS A 61 -10.28 3.36 -0.15
CA CYS A 61 -9.86 4.03 1.07
C CYS A 61 -10.61 5.36 1.19
N SER A 62 -11.43 5.55 2.24
CA SER A 62 -12.13 6.84 2.43
C SER A 62 -11.19 8.00 2.77
N SER A 63 -9.95 7.72 3.17
CA SER A 63 -8.93 8.76 3.39
C SER A 63 -8.04 9.03 2.17
N PHE A 64 -8.35 8.45 1.00
CA PHE A 64 -7.62 8.71 -0.22
C PHE A 64 -7.78 10.18 -0.64
N THR A 65 -6.64 10.86 -0.84
CA THR A 65 -6.60 12.22 -1.40
C THR A 65 -5.59 12.23 -2.52
N GLU A 66 -6.07 12.48 -3.74
CA GLU A 66 -5.26 12.37 -4.96
C GLU A 66 -4.14 13.43 -4.99
N LYS A 67 -2.91 12.96 -5.12
CA LYS A 67 -1.69 13.73 -5.41
C LYS A 67 -0.67 12.83 -6.12
N PRO A 68 -0.81 12.62 -7.44
CA PRO A 68 0.11 11.80 -8.22
C PRO A 68 1.53 12.35 -8.14
N GLY A 69 2.53 11.48 -8.19
CA GLY A 69 3.94 11.87 -8.12
C GLY A 69 4.40 12.32 -6.73
N ASN A 70 3.54 12.32 -5.69
CA ASN A 70 3.95 12.65 -4.32
C ASN A 70 4.99 11.66 -3.76
N TRP A 71 5.05 10.44 -4.30
CA TRP A 71 6.05 9.44 -3.99
C TRP A 71 7.45 9.76 -4.56
N LEU A 72 7.57 10.72 -5.50
CA LEU A 72 8.85 11.17 -6.06
C LEU A 72 9.59 12.18 -5.15
N ILE A 73 8.92 12.68 -4.10
CA ILE A 73 9.42 13.77 -3.24
C ILE A 73 10.25 13.21 -2.07
N ASN A 74 10.52 11.89 -2.05
CA ASN A 74 11.30 11.22 -1.01
C ASN A 74 12.66 10.75 -1.54
#